data_AF-A0A5N5QIP1-F1
#
_entry.id   AF-A0A5N5QIP1-F1
#
_cell.length_a   1.000
_cell.length_b   1.000
_cell.length_c   1.000
_cell.angle_alpha   90.00
_cell.angle_beta   90.00
_cell.angle_gamma   90.00
#
_symmetry.space_group_name_H-M   'P 1'
#
loop_
_entity.id
_entity.type
_entity.pdbx_description
1 polymer ?
#
loop_
_entity_poly.entity_id
_entity_poly.type
_entity_poly.pdbx_seq_one_letter_code
_entity_poly.pdbx_strand_id
1 'polypeptide(L)'
;MDLDFSSYETSNSSWLELNLSARLGSMNLELSYDLLQKLIAVFMQRKALCGFELHMGRVMHSFRTGATEPPVLSLLTVMLLLACHFAKDPKLKALEPIFLESTRLDIEANVARAHSFILSSMYTANPSLATNRAMSLLGQWFYFQSRMLEAQFHIAQAMRFAIAMGFHRLNSRILDHYTIPRDAPQVSGVEPWKPRDSTELGEAINASCTIRDLAGAMLMGLPPSLSLDEVTTVWPLLLSAFEESQELVPDDNYSIVALFDPVLSYEAANASQGGISCLMAKVCIIIYTASQLNIERLSGEILKSRMIGLHDSKAVTVQQ
;
A
#
# COMPACT_ATOMS: atom_id res chain seq x y z
N MET A 1 -13.67 5.63 -16.86
CA MET A 1 -13.50 4.16 -16.91
C MET A 1 -14.64 3.60 -16.08
N ASP A 2 -15.79 3.48 -16.73
CA ASP A 2 -17.04 3.02 -16.14
C ASP A 2 -16.99 1.49 -16.07
N LEU A 3 -16.66 0.96 -14.89
CA LEU A 3 -16.91 -0.44 -14.60
C LEU A 3 -18.41 -0.58 -14.34
N ASP A 4 -19.11 -1.14 -15.33
CA ASP A 4 -20.54 -1.39 -15.31
C ASP A 4 -20.89 -2.39 -14.20
N PHE A 5 -21.33 -1.85 -13.07
CA PHE A 5 -21.72 -2.58 -11.86
C PHE A 5 -23.00 -3.42 -12.08
N SER A 6 -23.76 -3.12 -13.14
CA SER A 6 -25.02 -3.81 -13.45
C SER A 6 -24.84 -5.29 -13.73
N SER A 7 -23.64 -5.69 -14.18
CA SER A 7 -23.30 -7.10 -14.44
C SER A 7 -23.19 -7.96 -13.17
N TYR A 8 -23.08 -7.34 -11.99
CA TYR A 8 -22.97 -8.07 -10.71
C TYR A 8 -24.26 -8.05 -9.88
N GLU A 9 -25.25 -7.21 -10.22
CA GLU A 9 -26.39 -6.88 -9.35
C GLU A 9 -27.57 -7.86 -9.39
N THR A 10 -27.75 -8.70 -10.40
CA THR A 10 -29.07 -9.31 -10.62
C THR A 10 -29.31 -10.69 -9.99
N SER A 11 -28.33 -11.32 -9.31
CA SER A 11 -28.47 -12.71 -8.82
C SER A 11 -28.05 -12.97 -7.37
N ASN A 12 -27.52 -11.98 -6.63
CA ASN A 12 -26.63 -12.26 -5.49
C ASN A 12 -27.01 -11.62 -4.14
N SER A 13 -28.25 -11.15 -3.96
CA SER A 13 -28.61 -10.33 -2.79
C SER A 13 -28.71 -11.10 -1.46
N SER A 14 -29.25 -12.32 -1.48
CA SER A 14 -29.60 -13.07 -0.27
C SER A 14 -28.41 -13.62 0.55
N TRP A 15 -27.23 -13.82 -0.05
CA TRP A 15 -26.11 -14.48 0.65
C TRP A 15 -25.14 -13.52 1.35
N LEU A 16 -25.04 -12.26 0.90
CA LEU A 16 -24.26 -11.23 1.60
C LEU A 16 -24.87 -10.97 2.99
N GLU A 17 -26.19 -11.07 3.13
CA GLU A 17 -26.94 -10.78 4.35
C GLU A 17 -26.56 -11.70 5.52
N LEU A 18 -26.55 -13.02 5.32
CA LEU A 18 -26.42 -13.99 6.42
C LEU A 18 -25.02 -14.00 7.07
N ASN A 19 -23.95 -13.80 6.31
CA ASN A 19 -22.59 -13.86 6.84
C ASN A 19 -22.06 -12.53 7.33
N LEU A 20 -22.43 -11.43 6.66
CA LEU A 20 -22.04 -10.10 7.11
C LEU A 20 -22.86 -9.69 8.32
N SER A 21 -24.14 -10.06 8.43
CA SER A 21 -24.92 -9.84 9.67
C SER A 21 -24.38 -10.64 10.86
N ALA A 22 -23.98 -11.91 10.68
CA ALA A 22 -23.38 -12.70 11.76
C ALA A 22 -22.02 -12.14 12.22
N ARG A 23 -21.22 -11.59 11.31
CA ARG A 23 -19.87 -11.05 11.60
C ARG A 23 -19.84 -9.56 11.95
N LEU A 24 -20.78 -8.76 11.46
CA LEU A 24 -21.07 -7.40 11.96
C LEU A 24 -21.87 -7.46 13.27
N GLY A 25 -22.59 -8.56 13.51
CA GLY A 25 -23.28 -8.85 14.76
C GLY A 25 -22.33 -8.99 15.94
N SER A 26 -21.11 -9.53 15.74
CA SER A 26 -20.05 -9.47 16.78
C SER A 26 -19.53 -8.07 17.06
N MET A 27 -19.89 -7.09 16.22
CA MET A 27 -19.56 -5.68 16.37
C MET A 27 -20.75 -4.89 16.95
N ASN A 28 -21.83 -5.57 17.38
CA ASN A 28 -23.10 -4.98 17.82
C ASN A 28 -23.76 -4.03 16.79
N LEU A 29 -23.41 -4.11 15.50
CA LEU A 29 -24.13 -3.40 14.44
C LEU A 29 -25.02 -4.36 13.67
N GLU A 30 -26.32 -4.22 13.87
CA GLU A 30 -27.30 -4.71 12.92
C GLU A 30 -27.32 -3.78 11.70
N LEU A 31 -26.30 -3.88 10.86
CA LEU A 31 -26.25 -3.14 9.60
C LEU A 31 -27.23 -3.82 8.63
N SER A 32 -28.34 -3.14 8.32
CA SER A 32 -29.27 -3.63 7.29
C SER A 32 -28.54 -3.81 5.96
N TYR A 33 -28.95 -4.78 5.15
CA TYR A 33 -28.35 -5.05 3.85
C TYR A 33 -28.32 -3.84 2.91
N ASP A 34 -29.44 -3.11 2.83
CA ASP A 34 -29.57 -1.91 2.01
C ASP A 34 -28.53 -0.84 2.39
N LEU A 35 -28.21 -0.75 3.68
CA LEU A 35 -27.22 0.17 4.21
C LEU A 35 -25.80 -0.22 3.80
N LEU A 36 -25.49 -1.52 3.91
CA LEU A 36 -24.22 -2.07 3.46
C LEU A 36 -24.01 -1.84 1.95
N GLN A 37 -25.01 -2.17 1.13
CA GLN A 37 -24.94 -1.95 -0.32
C GLN A 37 -24.69 -0.47 -0.65
N LYS A 38 -25.41 0.44 0.03
CA LYS A 38 -25.20 1.89 -0.14
C LYS A 38 -23.77 2.30 0.19
N LEU A 39 -23.20 1.82 1.31
CA LEU A 39 -21.83 2.14 1.69
C LEU A 39 -20.82 1.57 0.69
N ILE A 40 -20.98 0.32 0.26
CA ILE A 40 -20.13 -0.27 -0.78
C ILE A 40 -20.22 0.54 -2.07
N ALA A 41 -21.42 0.95 -2.50
CA ALA A 41 -21.59 1.79 -3.69
C ALA A 41 -20.86 3.14 -3.55
N VAL A 42 -20.96 3.80 -2.39
CA VAL A 42 -20.23 5.04 -2.11
C VAL A 42 -18.71 4.81 -2.17
N PHE A 43 -18.21 3.73 -1.56
CA PHE A 43 -16.80 3.37 -1.65
C PHE A 43 -16.37 3.16 -3.09
N MET A 44 -17.14 2.40 -3.88
CA MET A 44 -16.81 2.10 -5.27
C MET A 44 -16.68 3.36 -6.13
N GLN A 45 -17.53 4.36 -5.91
CA GLN A 45 -17.45 5.66 -6.59
C GLN A 45 -16.21 6.47 -6.19
N ARG A 46 -15.60 6.19 -5.03
CA ARG A 46 -14.50 6.96 -4.43
C ARG A 46 -13.19 6.20 -4.30
N LYS A 47 -13.16 4.90 -4.63
CA LYS A 47 -12.02 4.00 -4.41
C LYS A 47 -10.71 4.50 -5.04
N ALA A 48 -10.79 5.19 -6.17
CA ALA A 48 -9.64 5.79 -6.84
C ALA A 48 -8.98 6.89 -5.99
N LEU A 49 -9.77 7.70 -5.28
CA LEU A 49 -9.25 8.72 -4.35
C LEU A 49 -8.54 8.10 -3.15
N CYS A 50 -8.96 6.89 -2.77
CA CYS A 50 -8.33 6.10 -1.71
C CYS A 50 -7.06 5.36 -2.21
N GLY A 51 -6.73 5.47 -3.51
CA GLY A 51 -5.67 4.70 -4.15
C GLY A 51 -5.85 3.20 -4.00
N PHE A 52 -7.09 2.69 -4.11
CA PHE A 52 -7.44 1.28 -3.96
C PHE A 52 -7.07 0.48 -5.20
N GLU A 53 -6.09 -0.42 -5.06
CA GLU A 53 -5.46 -1.15 -6.17
C GLU A 53 -5.66 -2.68 -6.11
N LEU A 54 -6.67 -3.16 -5.36
CA LEU A 54 -7.01 -4.59 -5.36
C LEU A 54 -8.09 -4.90 -6.41
N HIS A 55 -8.08 -6.13 -6.90
CA HIS A 55 -9.10 -6.65 -7.80
C HIS A 55 -10.43 -6.78 -7.07
N MET A 56 -11.39 -5.91 -7.40
CA MET A 56 -12.65 -5.84 -6.68
C MET A 56 -13.45 -7.14 -6.77
N GLY A 57 -13.41 -7.83 -7.91
CA GLY A 57 -14.12 -9.11 -8.06
C GLY A 57 -13.62 -10.17 -7.08
N ARG A 58 -12.32 -10.18 -6.76
CA ARG A 58 -11.71 -11.11 -5.78
C ARG A 58 -12.07 -10.72 -4.36
N VAL A 59 -11.97 -9.43 -4.05
CA VAL A 59 -12.37 -8.88 -2.75
C VAL A 59 -13.83 -9.22 -2.45
N MET A 60 -14.74 -8.96 -3.39
CA MET A 60 -16.16 -9.29 -3.23
C MET A 60 -16.43 -10.79 -3.21
N HIS A 61 -15.65 -11.60 -3.95
CA HIS A 61 -15.75 -13.05 -3.88
C HIS A 61 -15.28 -13.59 -2.52
N SER A 62 -14.27 -13.00 -1.88
CA SER A 62 -13.78 -13.43 -0.57
C SER A 62 -14.84 -13.30 0.54
N PHE A 63 -15.82 -12.42 0.35
CA PHE A 63 -16.95 -12.25 1.27
C PHE A 63 -18.11 -13.23 1.00
N ARG A 64 -18.02 -14.10 -0.02
CA ARG A 64 -19.06 -15.09 -0.34
C ARG A 64 -19.05 -16.27 0.63
N THR A 65 -20.24 -16.78 0.92
CA THR A 65 -20.44 -18.03 1.67
C THR A 65 -19.76 -19.19 0.93
N GLY A 66 -18.97 -20.00 1.63
CA GLY A 66 -18.30 -21.16 1.02
C GLY A 66 -17.05 -20.81 0.21
N ALA A 67 -16.56 -19.56 0.27
CA ALA A 67 -15.22 -19.24 -0.17
C ALA A 67 -14.21 -20.14 0.57
N THR A 68 -13.25 -20.68 -0.18
CA THR A 68 -12.19 -21.54 0.35
C THR A 68 -11.29 -20.81 1.35
N GLU A 69 -11.28 -19.48 1.31
CA GLU A 69 -10.47 -18.62 2.16
C GLU A 69 -11.33 -17.74 3.06
N PRO A 70 -10.93 -17.54 4.33
CA PRO A 70 -11.67 -16.69 5.24
C PRO A 70 -11.61 -15.22 4.78
N PRO A 71 -12.74 -14.49 4.81
CA PRO A 71 -12.77 -13.08 4.46
C PRO A 71 -11.89 -12.26 5.41
N VAL A 72 -11.21 -11.26 4.85
CA VAL A 72 -10.37 -10.35 5.60
C VAL A 72 -11.23 -9.18 6.06
N LEU A 73 -11.82 -9.32 7.24
CA LEU A 73 -12.78 -8.34 7.78
C LEU A 73 -12.21 -6.92 7.89
N SER A 74 -10.93 -6.78 8.25
CA SER A 74 -10.25 -5.48 8.30
C SER A 74 -10.33 -4.70 6.99
N LEU A 75 -10.33 -5.40 5.84
CA LEU A 75 -10.44 -4.75 4.54
C LEU A 75 -11.87 -4.26 4.30
N LEU A 76 -12.87 -5.06 4.66
CA LEU A 76 -14.27 -4.63 4.54
C LEU A 76 -14.56 -3.45 5.46
N THR A 77 -14.18 -3.54 6.74
CA THR A 77 -14.48 -2.52 7.74
C THR A 77 -13.84 -1.18 7.39
N VAL A 78 -12.61 -1.18 6.85
CA VAL A 78 -11.99 0.06 6.37
C VAL A 78 -12.62 0.61 5.08
N MET A 79 -13.11 -0.25 4.19
CA MET A 79 -13.88 0.17 3.01
C MET A 79 -15.17 0.88 3.46
N LEU A 80 -15.86 0.35 4.47
CA LEU A 80 -17.05 0.97 5.05
C LEU A 80 -16.72 2.28 5.79
N LEU A 81 -15.62 2.33 6.53
CA LEU A 81 -15.14 3.57 7.15
C LEU A 81 -14.93 4.68 6.12
N LEU A 82 -14.22 4.39 5.03
CA LEU A 82 -14.00 5.34 3.94
C LEU A 82 -15.30 5.71 3.22
N ALA A 83 -16.22 4.76 3.05
CA ALA A 83 -17.55 5.04 2.53
C ALA A 83 -18.30 6.06 3.40
N CYS A 84 -18.30 5.86 4.73
CA CYS A 84 -18.91 6.77 5.67
C CYS A 84 -18.30 8.18 5.57
N HIS A 85 -16.97 8.29 5.46
CA HIS A 85 -16.28 9.57 5.28
C HIS A 85 -16.80 10.35 4.06
N PHE A 86 -16.99 9.67 2.92
CA PHE A 86 -17.49 10.29 1.69
C PHE A 86 -19.01 10.38 1.60
N ALA A 87 -19.75 9.74 2.51
CA ALA A 87 -21.20 9.78 2.51
C ALA A 87 -21.69 11.21 2.78
N LYS A 88 -22.76 11.63 2.09
CA LYS A 88 -23.40 12.92 2.35
C LYS A 88 -24.38 12.87 3.53
N ASP A 89 -24.93 11.69 3.81
CA ASP A 89 -25.90 11.48 4.87
C ASP A 89 -25.21 11.50 6.25
N PRO A 90 -25.59 12.43 7.16
CA PRO A 90 -25.04 12.50 8.51
C PRO A 90 -25.18 11.20 9.31
N LYS A 91 -26.23 10.40 9.07
CA LYS A 91 -26.43 9.12 9.75
C LYS A 91 -25.34 8.10 9.39
N LEU A 92 -24.90 8.11 8.13
CA LEU A 92 -23.80 7.25 7.66
C LEU A 92 -22.48 7.71 8.24
N LYS A 93 -22.24 9.02 8.29
CA LYS A 93 -21.05 9.58 8.95
C LYS A 93 -20.96 9.24 10.43
N ALA A 94 -22.09 9.18 11.13
CA ALA A 94 -22.12 8.80 12.55
C ALA A 94 -21.60 7.37 12.82
N LEU A 95 -21.49 6.52 11.80
CA LEU A 95 -20.93 5.17 11.90
C LEU A 95 -19.38 5.15 11.80
N GLU A 96 -18.74 6.25 11.42
CA GLU A 96 -17.26 6.31 11.27
C GLU A 96 -16.51 5.84 12.52
N PRO A 97 -16.82 6.29 13.76
CA PRO A 97 -16.07 5.88 14.95
C PRO A 97 -16.15 4.36 15.17
N ILE A 98 -17.30 3.78 14.83
CA ILE A 98 -17.55 2.35 15.01
C ILE A 98 -16.70 1.54 14.03
N PHE A 99 -16.71 1.90 12.74
CA PHE A 99 -15.89 1.23 11.75
C PHE A 99 -14.39 1.48 11.93
N LEU A 100 -14.00 2.65 12.47
CA LEU A 100 -12.61 2.95 12.81
C LEU A 100 -12.08 2.00 13.88
N GLU A 101 -12.79 1.86 15.00
CA GLU A 101 -12.38 1.00 16.09
C GLU A 101 -12.30 -0.46 15.66
N SER A 102 -13.33 -0.89 14.94
CA SER A 102 -13.41 -2.22 14.34
C SER A 102 -12.23 -2.54 13.41
N THR A 103 -11.92 -1.61 12.51
CA THR A 103 -10.80 -1.75 11.57
C THR A 103 -9.48 -1.94 12.34
N ARG A 104 -9.27 -1.19 13.42
CA ARG A 104 -8.06 -1.29 14.25
C ARG A 104 -7.93 -2.65 14.92
N LEU A 105 -9.01 -3.11 15.57
CA LEU A 105 -9.05 -4.42 16.22
C LEU A 105 -8.82 -5.57 15.24
N ASP A 106 -9.46 -5.52 14.06
CA ASP A 106 -9.30 -6.54 13.03
C ASP A 106 -7.87 -6.55 12.46
N ILE A 107 -7.27 -5.38 12.24
CA ILE A 107 -5.86 -5.28 11.81
C ILE A 107 -4.93 -5.89 12.85
N GLU A 108 -5.09 -5.54 14.12
CA GLU A 108 -4.26 -6.07 15.21
C GLU A 108 -4.37 -7.59 15.30
N ALA A 109 -5.59 -8.13 15.24
CA ALA A 109 -5.84 -9.56 15.21
C ALA A 109 -5.21 -10.25 13.98
N ASN A 110 -5.24 -9.60 12.80
CA ASN A 110 -4.62 -10.14 11.60
C ASN A 110 -3.09 -10.13 11.67
N VAL A 111 -2.49 -9.06 12.19
CA VAL A 111 -1.03 -8.96 12.37
C VAL A 111 -0.55 -10.00 13.40
N ALA A 112 -1.27 -10.17 14.51
CA ALA A 112 -0.98 -11.20 15.50
C ALA A 112 -1.06 -12.61 14.90
N ARG A 113 -2.10 -12.87 14.08
CA ARG A 113 -2.23 -14.13 13.35
C ARG A 113 -1.10 -14.32 12.35
N ALA A 114 -0.77 -13.31 11.55
CA ALA A 114 0.34 -13.38 10.61
C ALA A 114 1.63 -13.75 11.36
N HIS A 115 1.90 -13.13 12.51
CA HIS A 115 3.06 -13.46 13.34
C HIS A 115 3.03 -14.90 13.91
N SER A 116 1.86 -15.40 14.34
CA SER A 116 1.74 -16.77 14.86
C SER A 116 1.80 -17.85 13.78
N PHE A 117 1.24 -17.58 12.61
CA PHE A 117 1.22 -18.50 11.47
C PHE A 117 2.45 -18.37 10.57
N ILE A 118 3.25 -17.32 10.71
CA ILE A 118 4.62 -17.27 10.19
C ILE A 118 5.48 -18.48 10.68
N LEU A 119 5.05 -19.17 11.74
CA LEU A 119 5.63 -20.42 12.26
C LEU A 119 4.97 -21.71 11.71
N SER A 120 3.88 -21.65 10.94
CA SER A 120 3.28 -22.82 10.29
C SER A 120 2.92 -22.48 8.84
N SER A 121 3.36 -23.28 7.86
CA SER A 121 3.31 -22.96 6.41
C SER A 121 1.90 -22.87 5.78
N MET A 122 0.87 -22.49 6.54
CA MET A 122 -0.56 -22.55 6.22
C MET A 122 -1.23 -21.17 6.24
N TYR A 123 -0.50 -20.07 6.41
CA TYR A 123 -1.07 -18.74 6.13
C TYR A 123 -1.07 -18.52 4.61
N THR A 124 -2.26 -18.49 4.01
CA THR A 124 -2.42 -18.29 2.56
C THR A 124 -1.92 -16.89 2.15
N ALA A 125 -1.62 -16.70 0.87
CA ALA A 125 -1.08 -15.43 0.34
C ALA A 125 -2.06 -14.24 0.46
N ASN A 126 -3.37 -14.52 0.35
CA ASN A 126 -4.43 -13.51 0.29
C ASN A 126 -4.57 -12.63 1.54
N PRO A 127 -4.60 -13.18 2.77
CA PRO A 127 -4.93 -12.39 3.96
C PRO A 127 -3.85 -11.38 4.33
N SER A 128 -2.58 -11.66 4.02
CA SER A 128 -1.47 -10.73 4.27
C SER A 128 -1.58 -9.50 3.37
N LEU A 129 -1.83 -9.69 2.07
CA LEU A 129 -2.00 -8.58 1.13
C LEU A 129 -3.22 -7.72 1.49
N ALA A 130 -4.35 -8.34 1.79
CA ALA A 130 -5.55 -7.64 2.21
C ALA A 130 -5.37 -6.91 3.55
N THR A 131 -4.61 -7.47 4.50
CA THR A 131 -4.28 -6.82 5.77
C THR A 131 -3.38 -5.61 5.54
N ASN A 132 -2.33 -5.75 4.74
CA ASN A 132 -1.46 -4.63 4.35
C ASN A 132 -2.25 -3.49 3.70
N ARG A 133 -3.18 -3.87 2.81
CA ARG A 133 -4.07 -2.91 2.15
C ARG A 133 -5.00 -2.22 3.16
N ALA A 134 -5.55 -2.96 4.12
CA ALA A 134 -6.39 -2.39 5.15
C ALA A 134 -5.64 -1.36 6.01
N MET A 135 -4.40 -1.67 6.42
CA MET A 135 -3.53 -0.73 7.14
C MET A 135 -3.26 0.55 6.33
N SER A 136 -3.01 0.41 5.03
CA SER A 136 -2.79 1.55 4.14
C SER A 136 -4.02 2.45 4.00
N LEU A 137 -5.20 1.85 3.82
CA LEU A 137 -6.47 2.55 3.71
C LEU A 137 -6.84 3.26 5.02
N LEU A 138 -6.48 2.67 6.17
CA LEU A 138 -6.66 3.30 7.46
C LEU A 138 -5.80 4.57 7.56
N GLY A 139 -4.52 4.48 7.17
CA GLY A 139 -3.65 5.66 7.06
C GLY A 139 -4.22 6.73 6.12
N GLN A 140 -4.78 6.32 4.99
CA GLN A 140 -5.45 7.22 4.05
C GLN A 140 -6.66 7.93 4.66
N TRP A 141 -7.46 7.24 5.47
CA TRP A 141 -8.56 7.87 6.21
C TRP A 141 -8.04 8.96 7.16
N PHE A 142 -6.95 8.72 7.89
CA PHE A 142 -6.33 9.77 8.73
C PHE A 142 -5.82 10.96 7.91
N TYR A 143 -5.30 10.73 6.69
CA TYR A 143 -4.95 11.82 5.79
C TYR A 143 -6.16 12.67 5.43
N PHE A 144 -7.29 12.04 5.09
CA PHE A 144 -8.54 12.77 4.81
C PHE A 144 -9.07 13.53 6.02
N GLN A 145 -8.82 13.04 7.24
CA GLN A 145 -9.16 13.74 8.49
C GLN A 145 -8.15 14.83 8.87
N SER A 146 -7.19 15.15 7.99
CA SER A 146 -6.12 16.12 8.25
C SER A 146 -5.19 15.77 9.42
N ARG A 147 -5.15 14.49 9.84
CA ARG A 147 -4.33 13.98 10.94
C ARG A 147 -3.02 13.40 10.41
N MET A 148 -2.18 14.28 9.85
CA MET A 148 -1.00 13.89 9.05
C MET A 148 -0.02 12.95 9.78
N LEU A 149 0.30 13.24 11.05
CA LEU A 149 1.25 12.41 11.82
C LEU A 149 0.70 11.01 12.10
N GLU A 150 -0.59 10.90 12.42
CA GLU A 150 -1.23 9.60 12.65
C GLU A 150 -1.40 8.81 11.35
N ALA A 151 -1.72 9.51 10.27
CA ALA A 151 -1.73 8.93 8.93
C ALA A 151 -0.37 8.34 8.58
N GLN A 152 0.69 9.10 8.74
CA GLN A 152 2.04 8.63 8.47
C GLN A 152 2.46 7.48 9.39
N PHE A 153 2.06 7.51 10.67
CA PHE A 153 2.27 6.37 11.56
C PHE A 153 1.64 5.08 11.01
N HIS A 154 0.38 5.12 10.58
CA HIS A 154 -0.30 3.95 10.03
C HIS A 154 0.27 3.50 8.68
N ILE A 155 0.65 4.44 7.80
CA ILE A 155 1.31 4.12 6.52
C ILE A 155 2.69 3.49 6.76
N ALA A 156 3.49 4.01 7.69
CA ALA A 156 4.79 3.44 8.05
C ALA A 156 4.65 2.01 8.62
N GLN A 157 3.62 1.76 9.45
CA GLN A 157 3.31 0.41 9.92
C GLN A 157 2.91 -0.53 8.78
N ALA A 158 2.09 -0.05 7.83
CA ALA A 158 1.76 -0.80 6.63
C ALA A 158 3.02 -1.11 5.81
N MET A 159 3.94 -0.15 5.67
CA MET A 159 5.20 -0.35 4.96
C MET A 159 6.08 -1.39 5.66
N ARG A 160 6.22 -1.34 6.99
CA ARG A 160 6.96 -2.35 7.76
C ARG A 160 6.37 -3.76 7.62
N PHE A 161 5.04 -3.86 7.64
CA PHE A 161 4.36 -5.12 7.36
C PHE A 161 4.67 -5.60 5.94
N ALA A 162 4.59 -4.72 4.93
CA ALA A 162 4.97 -5.05 3.55
C ALA A 162 6.44 -5.48 3.41
N ILE A 163 7.36 -4.88 4.19
CA ILE A 163 8.77 -5.29 4.24
C ILE A 163 8.89 -6.71 4.78
N ALA A 164 8.23 -7.02 5.90
CA ALA A 164 8.23 -8.34 6.50
C ALA A 164 7.64 -9.42 5.56
N MET A 165 6.65 -9.06 4.74
CA MET A 165 6.09 -9.95 3.72
C MET A 165 6.91 -9.98 2.42
N GLY A 166 7.95 -9.16 2.27
CA GLY A 166 8.80 -9.13 1.07
C GLY A 166 8.25 -8.33 -0.12
N PHE A 167 7.18 -7.54 0.04
CA PHE A 167 6.55 -6.80 -1.08
C PHE A 167 7.43 -5.70 -1.68
N HIS A 168 8.50 -5.31 -1.00
CA HIS A 168 9.51 -4.36 -1.49
C HIS A 168 10.55 -5.01 -2.43
N ARG A 169 10.47 -6.34 -2.64
CA ARG A 169 11.41 -7.12 -3.46
C ARG A 169 10.76 -7.87 -4.63
N LEU A 170 9.65 -7.35 -5.17
CA LEU A 170 8.93 -7.97 -6.29
C LEU A 170 9.57 -7.59 -7.62
N ASN A 171 10.67 -8.25 -7.97
CA ASN A 171 11.58 -7.87 -9.06
C ASN A 171 11.14 -8.25 -10.48
N SER A 172 9.96 -8.87 -10.65
CA SER A 172 9.40 -9.21 -11.96
C SER A 172 7.88 -9.07 -11.93
N ARG A 173 7.29 -8.79 -13.10
CA ARG A 173 5.82 -8.79 -13.31
C ARG A 173 5.30 -10.14 -13.81
N ILE A 174 6.21 -11.05 -14.18
CA ILE A 174 5.87 -12.39 -14.65
C ILE A 174 6.01 -13.35 -13.48
N LEU A 175 4.93 -14.10 -13.21
CA LEU A 175 4.83 -14.98 -12.03
C LEU A 175 5.99 -15.97 -11.92
N ASP A 176 6.39 -16.56 -13.05
CA ASP A 176 7.43 -17.59 -13.10
C ASP A 176 8.86 -17.02 -13.04
N HIS A 177 9.03 -15.74 -13.35
CA HIS A 177 10.32 -15.05 -13.32
C HIS A 177 10.62 -14.40 -11.96
N TYR A 178 9.61 -14.34 -11.06
CA TYR A 178 9.78 -13.83 -9.72
C TYR A 178 10.75 -14.71 -8.93
N THR A 179 11.91 -14.13 -8.59
CA THR A 179 12.94 -14.80 -7.79
C THR A 179 12.95 -14.20 -6.40
N ILE A 180 12.60 -15.01 -5.40
CA ILE A 180 12.79 -14.61 -4.00
C ILE A 180 14.31 -14.50 -3.77
N PRO A 181 14.84 -13.32 -3.39
CA PRO A 181 16.27 -13.17 -3.17
C PRO A 181 16.75 -14.11 -2.07
N ARG A 182 17.75 -14.94 -2.39
CA ARG A 182 18.32 -15.96 -1.50
C ARG A 182 18.95 -15.38 -0.22
N ASP A 183 19.29 -14.09 -0.25
CA ASP A 183 20.02 -13.38 0.80
C ASP A 183 19.11 -12.61 1.77
N ALA A 184 17.78 -12.74 1.66
CA ALA A 184 16.91 -12.23 2.71
C ALA A 184 17.26 -12.99 4.02
N PRO A 185 17.46 -12.30 5.16
CA PRO A 185 17.64 -12.97 6.44
C PRO A 185 16.39 -13.82 6.69
N GLN A 186 16.49 -15.11 6.40
CA GLN A 186 15.45 -16.04 6.72
C GLN A 186 15.43 -16.10 8.23
N VAL A 187 14.42 -15.45 8.82
CA VAL A 187 14.01 -15.80 10.16
C VAL A 187 13.67 -17.29 10.08
N SER A 188 14.51 -18.12 10.70
CA SER A 188 14.47 -19.58 10.57
C SER A 188 13.03 -20.10 10.69
N GLY A 189 12.51 -20.70 9.62
CA GLY A 189 11.19 -21.34 9.60
C GLY A 189 10.05 -20.55 8.95
N VAL A 190 10.30 -19.32 8.48
CA VAL A 190 9.27 -18.49 7.83
C VAL A 190 9.35 -18.64 6.32
N GLU A 191 8.31 -19.21 5.69
CA GLU A 191 8.22 -19.19 4.23
C GLU A 191 7.87 -17.77 3.75
N PRO A 192 8.64 -17.20 2.81
CA PRO A 192 8.32 -15.90 2.22
C PRO A 192 6.96 -15.94 1.52
N TRP A 193 6.22 -14.82 1.55
CA TRP A 193 4.99 -14.70 0.80
C TRP A 193 5.21 -14.95 -0.69
N LYS A 194 4.29 -15.68 -1.32
CA LYS A 194 4.28 -15.97 -2.75
C LYS A 194 2.90 -15.67 -3.34
N PRO A 195 2.82 -14.98 -4.49
CA PRO A 195 1.57 -14.80 -5.21
C PRO A 195 1.04 -16.15 -5.72
N ARG A 196 -0.28 -16.35 -5.69
CA ARG A 196 -0.96 -17.54 -6.22
C ARG A 196 -1.11 -17.50 -7.75
N ASP A 197 -1.21 -16.31 -8.30
CA ASP A 197 -1.41 -16.07 -9.72
C ASP A 197 -0.89 -14.69 -10.14
N SER A 198 -0.90 -14.40 -11.44
CA SER A 198 -0.44 -13.12 -12.00
C SER A 198 -1.20 -11.92 -11.45
N THR A 199 -2.51 -12.05 -11.25
CA THR A 199 -3.34 -10.96 -10.72
C THR A 199 -2.90 -10.61 -9.30
N GLU A 200 -2.69 -11.59 -8.41
CA GLU A 200 -2.24 -11.34 -7.04
C GLU A 200 -0.83 -10.74 -6.99
N LEU A 201 0.06 -11.14 -7.90
CA LEU A 201 1.36 -10.47 -8.08
C LEU A 201 1.17 -8.99 -8.44
N GLY A 202 0.29 -8.70 -9.41
CA GLY A 202 -0.07 -7.34 -9.80
C GLY A 202 -0.67 -6.53 -8.66
N GLU A 203 -1.57 -7.13 -7.87
CA GLU A 203 -2.15 -6.52 -6.68
C GLU A 203 -1.06 -6.19 -5.65
N ALA A 204 -0.08 -7.06 -5.42
CA ALA A 204 1.01 -6.83 -4.47
C ALA A 204 1.99 -5.74 -4.94
N ILE A 205 2.36 -5.73 -6.23
CA ILE A 205 3.19 -4.66 -6.82
C ILE A 205 2.50 -3.30 -6.65
N ASN A 206 1.21 -3.22 -6.98
CA ASN A 206 0.44 -1.97 -6.87
C ASN A 206 0.10 -1.59 -5.42
N ALA A 207 -0.08 -2.57 -4.54
CA ALA A 207 -0.34 -2.33 -3.12
C ALA A 207 0.90 -1.86 -2.36
N SER A 208 2.10 -2.00 -2.94
CA SER A 208 3.36 -1.56 -2.35
C SER A 208 3.21 -0.15 -1.76
N CYS A 209 3.45 -0.05 -0.45
CA CYS A 209 3.24 1.16 0.32
C CYS A 209 4.38 2.17 0.16
N THR A 210 5.47 1.80 -0.53
CA THR A 210 6.71 2.56 -0.62
C THR A 210 6.47 4.02 -0.98
N ILE A 211 5.63 4.30 -1.98
CA ILE A 211 5.38 5.66 -2.46
C ILE A 211 4.63 6.48 -1.41
N ARG A 212 3.62 5.89 -0.76
CA ARG A 212 2.84 6.58 0.27
C ARG A 212 3.68 6.86 1.51
N ASP A 213 4.50 5.90 1.93
CA ASP A 213 5.42 6.05 3.05
C ASP A 213 6.48 7.11 2.75
N LEU A 214 7.08 7.08 1.56
CA LEU A 214 8.06 8.07 1.12
C LEU A 214 7.46 9.47 1.06
N ALA A 215 6.32 9.64 0.38
CA ALA A 215 5.69 10.95 0.21
C ALA A 215 5.23 11.53 1.56
N GLY A 216 4.67 10.70 2.44
CA GLY A 216 4.28 11.13 3.78
C GLY A 216 5.47 11.48 4.66
N ALA A 217 6.53 10.66 4.65
CA ALA A 217 7.76 10.93 5.37
C ALA A 217 8.39 12.26 4.94
N MET A 218 8.48 12.49 3.62
CA MET A 218 8.94 13.77 3.06
C MET A 218 8.13 14.96 3.54
N LEU A 219 6.80 14.88 3.41
CA LEU A 219 5.91 15.97 3.78
C LEU A 219 6.04 16.34 5.26
N MET A 220 6.31 15.36 6.11
CA MET A 220 6.43 15.53 7.56
C MET A 220 7.86 15.75 8.04
N GLY A 221 8.86 15.75 7.15
CA GLY A 221 10.28 15.84 7.53
C GLY A 221 10.75 14.65 8.37
N LEU A 222 10.15 13.47 8.19
CA LEU A 222 10.50 12.22 8.85
C LEU A 222 11.32 11.33 7.90
N PRO A 223 12.14 10.41 8.43
CA PRO A 223 12.78 9.40 7.59
C PRO A 223 11.74 8.41 7.05
N PRO A 224 11.85 7.96 5.78
CA PRO A 224 11.03 6.86 5.28
C PRO A 224 11.34 5.55 6.01
N SER A 225 10.40 4.62 6.00
CA SER A 225 10.52 3.32 6.67
C SER A 225 11.49 2.36 5.99
N LEU A 226 11.77 2.59 4.70
CA LEU A 226 12.67 1.79 3.87
C LEU A 226 13.51 2.74 3.01
N SER A 227 14.80 2.46 2.83
CA SER A 227 15.62 3.24 1.91
C SER A 227 15.33 2.85 0.46
N LEU A 228 15.55 3.78 -0.48
CA LEU A 228 15.17 3.57 -1.88
C LEU A 228 16.00 2.47 -2.57
N ASP A 229 17.23 2.26 -2.12
CA ASP A 229 18.15 1.23 -2.63
C ASP A 229 17.73 -0.19 -2.24
N GLU A 230 16.95 -0.35 -1.17
CA GLU A 230 16.40 -1.65 -0.76
C GLU A 230 15.16 -2.05 -1.57
N VAL A 231 14.56 -1.11 -2.31
CA VAL A 231 13.36 -1.36 -3.12
C VAL A 231 13.75 -1.91 -4.48
N THR A 232 13.52 -3.20 -4.68
CA THR A 232 13.72 -3.87 -5.97
C THR A 232 12.39 -4.17 -6.68
N THR A 233 11.26 -3.81 -6.08
CA THR A 233 9.95 -3.94 -6.71
C THR A 233 9.85 -3.15 -8.01
N VAL A 234 9.40 -3.83 -9.06
CA VAL A 234 9.20 -3.24 -10.40
C VAL A 234 8.10 -2.19 -10.41
N TRP A 235 8.11 -1.34 -11.44
CA TRP A 235 7.08 -0.32 -11.59
C TRP A 235 5.66 -0.92 -11.71
N PRO A 236 4.67 -0.35 -11.02
CA PRO A 236 3.29 -0.81 -11.09
C PRO A 236 2.69 -0.59 -12.49
N LEU A 237 1.86 -1.53 -12.92
CA LEU A 237 1.03 -1.43 -14.13
C LEU A 237 -0.45 -1.45 -13.75
N LEU A 238 -1.32 -1.09 -14.70
CA LEU A 238 -2.76 -1.28 -14.55
C LEU A 238 -3.06 -2.75 -14.26
N LEU A 239 -3.96 -2.99 -13.32
CA LEU A 239 -4.25 -4.35 -12.86
C LEU A 239 -4.78 -5.26 -13.98
N SER A 240 -5.50 -4.68 -14.96
CA SER A 240 -5.99 -5.40 -16.15
C SER A 240 -4.88 -6.05 -16.97
N ALA A 241 -3.66 -5.49 -16.96
CA ALA A 241 -2.52 -6.09 -17.66
C ALA A 241 -2.14 -7.46 -17.07
N PHE A 242 -2.41 -7.69 -15.79
CA PHE A 242 -2.17 -8.98 -15.12
C PHE A 242 -3.33 -9.98 -15.29
N GLU A 243 -4.46 -9.52 -15.85
CA GLU A 243 -5.67 -10.33 -16.11
C GLU A 243 -5.71 -10.88 -17.54
N GLU A 244 -5.30 -10.09 -18.54
CA GLU A 244 -5.60 -10.37 -19.96
C GLU A 244 -4.63 -11.34 -20.67
N SER A 245 -3.42 -11.58 -20.14
CA SER A 245 -2.48 -12.68 -20.46
C SER A 245 -1.07 -12.24 -20.02
N GLN A 246 -0.25 -13.15 -19.49
CA GLN A 246 1.14 -12.84 -19.13
C GLN A 246 2.01 -12.40 -20.32
N GLU A 247 1.63 -12.78 -21.56
CA GLU A 247 2.38 -12.44 -22.78
C GLU A 247 2.34 -10.93 -23.11
N LEU A 248 1.35 -10.20 -22.60
CA LEU A 248 1.20 -8.75 -22.80
C LEU A 248 1.95 -7.93 -21.74
N VAL A 249 2.40 -8.58 -20.68
CA VAL A 249 3.14 -7.93 -19.59
C VAL A 249 4.60 -7.77 -20.02
N PRO A 250 5.15 -6.55 -20.03
CA PRO A 250 6.56 -6.34 -20.33
C PRO A 250 7.45 -7.12 -19.35
N ASP A 251 8.34 -7.95 -19.91
CA ASP A 251 9.42 -8.65 -19.17
C ASP A 251 10.60 -7.70 -18.91
N ASP A 252 10.29 -6.48 -18.45
CA ASP A 252 11.29 -5.57 -17.90
C ASP A 252 11.30 -5.68 -16.38
N ASN A 253 12.49 -5.61 -15.80
CA ASN A 253 12.69 -5.61 -14.34
C ASN A 253 12.98 -4.17 -13.85
N TYR A 254 12.41 -3.17 -14.51
CA TYR A 254 12.67 -1.78 -14.17
C TYR A 254 12.02 -1.43 -12.83
N SER A 255 12.88 -1.09 -11.87
CA SER A 255 12.55 -0.63 -10.52
C SER A 255 13.08 0.79 -10.30
N ILE A 256 13.09 1.24 -9.03
CA ILE A 256 13.61 2.55 -8.62
C ILE A 256 15.04 2.80 -9.12
N VAL A 257 15.90 1.77 -9.06
CA VAL A 257 17.31 1.86 -9.47
C VAL A 257 17.45 2.28 -10.93
N ALA A 258 16.58 1.79 -11.81
CA ALA A 258 16.64 2.07 -13.24
C ALA A 258 16.40 3.56 -13.58
N LEU A 259 15.73 4.33 -12.71
CA LEU A 259 15.57 5.78 -12.91
C LEU A 259 16.88 6.56 -12.82
N PHE A 260 17.84 6.04 -12.05
CA PHE A 260 19.12 6.70 -11.78
C PHE A 260 20.28 6.05 -12.54
N ASP A 261 20.01 5.00 -13.32
CA ASP A 261 20.98 4.35 -14.17
C ASP A 261 21.20 5.16 -15.46
N PRO A 262 22.43 5.56 -15.83
CA PRO A 262 22.70 6.38 -17.01
C PRO A 262 22.26 5.77 -18.35
N VAL A 263 22.14 4.44 -18.42
CA VAL A 263 21.75 3.69 -19.61
C VAL A 263 20.24 3.49 -19.64
N LEU A 264 19.64 3.13 -18.49
CA LEU A 264 18.23 2.76 -18.41
C LEU A 264 17.30 3.93 -18.06
N SER A 265 17.81 5.08 -17.63
CA SER A 265 16.99 6.19 -17.12
C SER A 265 15.96 6.68 -18.13
N TYR A 266 16.28 6.68 -19.44
CA TYR A 266 15.35 7.12 -20.47
C TYR A 266 14.14 6.19 -20.59
N GLU A 267 14.38 4.88 -20.54
CA GLU A 267 13.32 3.86 -20.60
C GLU A 267 12.53 3.82 -19.29
N ALA A 268 13.23 3.83 -18.16
CA ALA A 268 12.62 3.85 -16.83
C ALA A 268 11.81 5.12 -16.56
N ALA A 269 12.20 6.27 -17.11
CA ALA A 269 11.44 7.52 -17.00
C ALA A 269 10.28 7.62 -18.00
N ASN A 270 10.15 6.68 -18.94
CA ASN A 270 9.11 6.73 -19.96
C ASN A 270 7.71 6.72 -19.30
N ALA A 271 6.94 7.76 -19.60
CA ALA A 271 5.60 7.96 -19.08
C ALA A 271 4.53 7.21 -19.87
N SER A 272 4.84 6.77 -21.11
CA SER A 272 3.84 6.15 -22.00
C SER A 272 3.44 4.74 -21.58
N GLN A 273 4.24 4.09 -20.73
CA GLN A 273 4.05 2.69 -20.34
C GLN A 273 3.36 2.52 -18.98
N GLY A 274 3.16 3.61 -18.22
CA GLY A 274 2.69 3.54 -16.83
C GLY A 274 1.29 4.14 -16.63
N GLY A 275 0.51 3.54 -15.73
CA GLY A 275 -0.71 4.16 -15.20
C GLY A 275 -0.38 5.34 -14.27
N ILE A 276 -1.42 6.06 -13.79
CA ILE A 276 -1.25 7.24 -12.94
C ILE A 276 -0.45 6.93 -11.66
N SER A 277 -0.67 5.76 -11.05
CA SER A 277 0.04 5.32 -9.84
C SER A 277 1.56 5.15 -10.09
N CYS A 278 1.95 4.67 -11.28
CA CYS A 278 3.35 4.58 -11.71
C CYS A 278 3.98 5.96 -11.88
N LEU A 279 3.28 6.89 -12.55
CA LEU A 279 3.78 8.25 -12.74
C LEU A 279 3.96 8.98 -11.41
N MET A 280 2.99 8.87 -10.52
CA MET A 280 3.08 9.44 -9.16
C MET A 280 4.26 8.84 -8.38
N ALA A 281 4.51 7.54 -8.53
CA ALA A 281 5.69 6.88 -7.95
C ALA A 281 7.00 7.55 -8.40
N LYS A 282 7.19 7.62 -9.73
CA LYS A 282 8.41 8.18 -10.35
C LYS A 282 8.61 9.63 -9.92
N VAL A 283 7.56 10.45 -9.96
CA VAL A 283 7.62 11.86 -9.55
C VAL A 283 8.01 12.00 -8.08
N CYS A 284 7.35 11.28 -7.17
CA CYS A 284 7.67 11.34 -5.73
C CYS A 284 9.14 10.96 -5.47
N ILE A 285 9.64 9.91 -6.12
CA ILE A 285 11.02 9.45 -5.97
C ILE A 285 12.01 10.50 -6.49
N ILE A 286 11.77 11.08 -7.66
CA ILE A 286 12.64 12.12 -8.23
C ILE A 286 12.68 13.35 -7.31
N ILE A 287 11.54 13.80 -6.81
CA ILE A 287 11.47 14.95 -5.89
C ILE A 287 12.18 14.61 -4.57
N TYR A 288 12.02 13.40 -4.04
CA TYR A 288 12.74 12.94 -2.85
C TYR A 288 14.24 13.03 -3.03
N THR A 289 14.76 12.40 -4.07
CA THR A 289 16.20 12.34 -4.33
C THR A 289 16.77 13.74 -4.58
N ALA A 290 16.07 14.58 -5.35
CA ALA A 290 16.47 15.97 -5.56
C ALA A 290 16.52 16.76 -4.24
N SER A 291 15.56 16.53 -3.35
CA SER A 291 15.52 17.18 -2.02
C SER A 291 16.71 16.74 -1.15
N GLN A 292 17.02 15.44 -1.13
CA GLN A 292 18.18 14.91 -0.39
C GLN A 292 19.50 15.48 -0.91
N LEU A 293 19.72 15.46 -2.22
CA LEU A 293 20.92 16.02 -2.83
C LEU A 293 21.10 17.51 -2.52
N ASN A 294 20.00 18.28 -2.49
CA ASN A 294 20.06 19.69 -2.11
C ASN A 294 20.43 19.89 -0.63
N ILE A 295 19.90 19.04 0.28
CA ILE A 295 20.25 19.06 1.71
C ILE A 295 21.74 18.73 1.90
N GLU A 296 22.24 17.71 1.22
CA GLU A 296 23.65 17.32 1.27
C GLU A 296 24.57 18.44 0.75
N ARG A 297 24.22 19.07 -0.37
CA ARG A 297 24.95 20.22 -0.92
C ARG A 297 25.04 21.37 0.08
N LEU A 298 23.92 21.77 0.67
CA LEU A 298 23.86 22.84 1.67
C LEU A 298 24.68 22.50 2.92
N SER A 299 24.60 21.25 3.39
CA SER A 299 25.38 20.78 4.53
C SER A 299 26.88 20.85 4.26
N GLY A 300 27.31 20.47 3.05
CA GLY A 300 28.69 20.59 2.60
C GLY A 300 29.19 22.04 2.51
N GLU A 301 28.37 22.96 2.02
CA GLU A 301 28.69 24.40 1.96
C GLU A 301 28.83 25.02 3.36
N ILE A 302 27.97 24.64 4.30
CA ILE A 302 28.06 25.08 5.71
C ILE A 302 29.34 24.56 6.37
N LEU A 303 29.69 23.29 6.15
CA LEU A 303 30.93 22.71 6.67
C LEU A 303 32.16 23.40 6.09
N LYS A 304 32.19 23.66 4.77
CA LYS A 304 33.26 24.42 4.11
C LYS A 304 33.38 25.83 4.68
N SER A 305 32.27 26.53 4.87
CA SER A 305 32.26 27.90 5.43
C SER A 305 32.75 27.95 6.88
N ARG A 306 32.40 26.95 7.71
CA ARG A 306 32.91 26.82 9.08
C ARG A 306 34.41 26.53 9.13
N MET A 307 34.93 25.70 8.21
CA MET A 307 36.37 25.43 8.13
C MET A 307 37.16 26.67 7.71
N ILE A 308 36.62 27.48 6.78
CA ILE A 308 37.25 28.74 6.36
C ILE A 308 37.25 29.76 7.51
N GLY A 309 36.14 29.92 8.23
CA GLY A 309 36.07 30.81 9.40
C GLY A 309 36.99 30.39 10.58
N LEU A 310 37.25 29.08 10.74
CA LEU A 310 38.22 28.57 11.72
C LEU A 310 39.68 28.84 11.32
N HIS A 311 39.99 28.93 10.03
CA HIS A 311 41.31 29.30 9.55
C HIS A 311 41.59 30.80 9.73
N ASP A 312 40.61 31.67 9.50
CA ASP A 312 40.74 33.11 9.74
C ASP A 312 40.85 33.44 11.24
N SER A 313 40.15 32.70 12.12
CA SER A 313 40.27 32.91 13.57
C SER A 313 41.63 32.49 14.14
N LYS A 314 42.36 31.57 13.49
CA LYS A 314 43.73 31.20 13.90
C LYS A 314 44.80 32.17 13.38
N ALA A 315 44.52 32.90 12.29
CA ALA A 315 45.42 33.93 11.78
C ALA A 315 45.45 35.19 12.67
N VAL A 316 44.37 35.48 13.40
CA VAL A 316 44.29 36.64 14.31
C VAL A 316 45.04 36.42 15.63
N THR A 317 45.31 35.18 16.05
CA THR A 317 45.98 34.88 17.34
C THR A 317 47.51 34.83 17.26
N VAL A 318 48.13 35.11 16.11
CA VAL A 318 49.60 35.04 15.92
C VAL A 318 50.26 36.44 15.84
N GLN A 319 49.52 37.51 16.17
CA GLN A 319 50.05 38.89 16.19
C GLN A 319 50.00 39.59 17.57
N GLN A 320 50.04 38.84 18.68
CA GLN A 320 50.30 39.42 20.02
C GLN A 320 51.50 38.76 20.69
#